data_AF-A0A495ITQ8-F1
#
_entry.id   AF-A0A495ITQ8-F1
#
_cell.length_a   1.000
_cell.length_b   1.000
_cell.length_c   1.000
_cell.angle_alpha   90.00
_cell.angle_beta   90.00
_cell.angle_gamma   90.00
#
_symmetry.space_group_name_H-M   'P 1'
#
loop_
_entity.id
_entity.type
_entity.pdbx_description
1 polymer ?
#
loop_
_entity_poly.entity_id
_entity_poly.type
_entity_poly.pdbx_seq_one_letter_code
_entity_poly.pdbx_strand_id
1 'polypeptide(L)'
;MSNNPQLLFVAGPNGAGKSTFSKELSEPGAIIFDVDKVIARIEAQSPHMPKKQVYQEATEVFFKQATAAINDKQHFTLETNFRDENLVDIVAEFKRYGYATNMIYLTLESINLSIYRVNQRVKNGGHDVDYKNIELNYDLGLEYLEKFADRFDNLEIIDASGPGFQLRSLLRIQDQKLKHVSKDLQERVVKTVNTIVEKFTSSTPKQTVRRYKGPKH
;
A
#
# COMPACT_ATOMS: atom_id res chain seq x y z
N MET A 1 5.92 25.41 4.42
CA MET A 1 5.92 23.95 4.20
C MET A 1 5.94 23.74 2.69
N SER A 2 6.78 22.86 2.15
CA SER A 2 6.85 22.67 0.70
C SER A 2 5.52 22.11 0.21
N ASN A 3 4.82 22.87 -0.62
CA ASN A 3 3.49 22.59 -1.19
C ASN A 3 3.54 21.49 -2.28
N ASN A 4 4.42 20.51 -2.13
CA ASN A 4 4.64 19.48 -3.14
C ASN A 4 3.47 18.48 -3.09
N PRO A 5 2.96 18.05 -4.25
CA PRO A 5 1.93 17.03 -4.28
C PRO A 5 2.48 15.72 -3.71
N GLN A 6 1.59 14.86 -3.23
CA GLN A 6 1.95 13.67 -2.48
C GLN A 6 1.42 12.42 -3.16
N LEU A 7 2.25 11.38 -3.19
CA LEU A 7 1.84 10.02 -3.46
C LEU A 7 1.74 9.30 -2.12
N LEU A 8 0.52 8.94 -1.72
CA LEU A 8 0.26 8.21 -0.48
C LEU A 8 -0.12 6.76 -0.81
N PHE A 9 0.61 5.80 -0.25
CA PHE A 9 0.20 4.40 -0.22
C PHE A 9 -0.46 4.13 1.13
N VAL A 10 -1.67 3.59 1.10
CA VAL A 10 -2.33 2.99 2.27
C VAL A 10 -2.40 1.49 2.03
N ALA A 11 -1.47 0.77 2.65
CA ALA A 11 -1.20 -0.64 2.40
C ALA A 11 -1.52 -1.52 3.63
N GLY A 12 -1.61 -2.83 3.42
CA GLY A 12 -1.87 -3.80 4.49
C GLY A 12 -2.81 -4.94 4.10
N PRO A 13 -3.06 -5.90 5.00
CA PRO A 13 -3.96 -7.02 4.73
C PRO A 13 -5.43 -6.57 4.61
N ASN A 14 -6.28 -7.47 4.14
CA ASN A 14 -7.73 -7.26 4.21
C ASN A 14 -8.17 -7.14 5.68
N GLY A 15 -9.26 -6.40 5.95
CA GLY A 15 -9.71 -6.17 7.32
C GLY A 15 -8.85 -5.19 8.16
N ALA A 16 -7.73 -4.68 7.64
CA ALA A 16 -6.85 -3.77 8.39
C ALA A 16 -7.40 -2.34 8.56
N GLY A 17 -8.44 -1.97 7.80
CA GLY A 17 -9.04 -0.62 7.85
C GLY A 17 -8.55 0.35 6.76
N LYS A 18 -7.82 -0.15 5.75
CA LYS A 18 -7.23 0.68 4.68
C LYS A 18 -8.21 1.68 4.06
N SER A 19 -9.45 1.28 3.76
CA SER A 19 -10.44 2.17 3.14
C SER A 19 -10.91 3.32 4.01
N THR A 20 -10.78 3.20 5.34
CA THR A 20 -11.01 4.31 6.26
C THR A 20 -9.83 5.27 6.21
N PHE A 21 -8.61 4.71 6.32
CA PHE A 21 -7.37 5.49 6.30
C PHE A 21 -7.12 6.21 4.98
N SER A 22 -7.41 5.57 3.86
CA SER A 22 -7.26 6.19 2.54
C SER A 22 -8.16 7.41 2.39
N LYS A 23 -9.32 7.46 3.05
CA LYS A 23 -10.18 8.65 3.06
C LYS A 23 -9.72 9.70 4.05
N GLU A 24 -9.33 9.30 5.25
CA GLU A 24 -8.99 10.22 6.34
C GLU A 24 -7.60 10.86 6.17
N LEU A 25 -6.64 10.14 5.59
CA LEU A 25 -5.26 10.59 5.44
C LEU A 25 -4.96 11.19 4.06
N SER A 26 -5.88 11.09 3.11
CA SER A 26 -5.70 11.74 1.81
C SER A 26 -5.84 13.25 1.95
N GLU A 27 -4.95 13.97 1.27
CA GLU A 27 -5.08 15.41 1.12
C GLU A 27 -6.39 15.77 0.38
N PRO A 28 -7.02 16.91 0.69
CA PRO A 28 -8.23 17.36 0.00
C PRO A 28 -8.04 17.40 -1.52
N GLY A 29 -8.99 16.81 -2.26
CA GLY A 29 -8.93 16.74 -3.72
C GLY A 29 -7.99 15.68 -4.29
N ALA A 30 -7.40 14.81 -3.45
CA ALA A 30 -6.62 13.68 -3.94
C ALA A 30 -7.46 12.70 -4.76
N ILE A 31 -6.85 12.14 -5.80
CA ILE A 31 -7.38 10.95 -6.47
C ILE A 31 -7.13 9.76 -5.54
N ILE A 32 -8.20 9.06 -5.13
CA ILE A 32 -8.10 7.84 -4.32
C ILE A 32 -8.36 6.62 -5.22
N PHE A 33 -7.31 5.85 -5.47
CA PHE A 33 -7.35 4.62 -6.25
C PHE A 33 -7.41 3.41 -5.33
N ASP A 34 -8.52 2.68 -5.37
CA ASP A 34 -8.70 1.42 -4.65
C ASP A 34 -8.66 0.25 -5.64
N VAL A 35 -7.59 -0.53 -5.57
CA VAL A 35 -7.33 -1.65 -6.51
C VAL A 35 -8.45 -2.69 -6.44
N ASP A 36 -8.92 -3.04 -5.24
CA ASP A 36 -9.95 -4.06 -5.05
C ASP A 36 -11.30 -3.59 -5.64
N LYS A 37 -11.66 -2.31 -5.46
CA LYS A 37 -12.89 -1.76 -6.05
C LYS A 37 -12.84 -1.68 -7.57
N VAL A 38 -11.69 -1.34 -8.14
CA VAL A 38 -11.53 -1.28 -9.60
C VAL A 38 -11.63 -2.68 -10.21
N ILE A 39 -10.97 -3.68 -9.61
CA ILE A 39 -11.08 -5.08 -10.02
C ILE A 39 -12.54 -5.57 -9.93
N ALA A 40 -13.20 -5.37 -8.79
CA ALA A 40 -14.58 -5.81 -8.60
C ALA A 40 -15.54 -5.17 -9.62
N ARG A 41 -15.31 -3.89 -9.98
CA ARG A 41 -16.09 -3.21 -11.01
C ARG A 41 -15.89 -3.83 -12.40
N ILE A 42 -14.65 -4.15 -12.78
CA ILE A 42 -14.34 -4.78 -14.07
C ILE A 42 -14.94 -6.19 -14.13
N GLU A 43 -14.80 -6.98 -13.06
CA GLU A 43 -15.40 -8.32 -12.97
C GLU A 43 -16.94 -8.26 -13.06
N ALA A 44 -17.57 -7.28 -12.44
CA ALA A 44 -19.02 -7.08 -12.54
C ALA A 44 -19.48 -6.68 -13.96
N GLN A 45 -18.67 -5.91 -14.69
CA GLN A 45 -18.96 -5.49 -16.07
C GLN A 45 -18.69 -6.60 -17.09
N SER A 46 -17.72 -7.48 -16.79
CA SER A 46 -17.26 -8.55 -17.68
C SER A 46 -17.07 -9.89 -16.92
N PRO A 47 -18.15 -10.57 -16.49
CA PRO A 47 -18.07 -11.73 -15.59
C PRO A 47 -17.29 -12.94 -16.12
N HIS A 48 -17.13 -13.04 -17.45
CA HIS A 48 -16.41 -14.14 -18.11
C HIS A 48 -14.98 -13.76 -18.53
N MET A 49 -14.53 -12.55 -18.20
CA MET A 49 -13.18 -12.10 -18.52
C MET A 49 -12.14 -12.93 -17.74
N PRO A 50 -11.11 -13.48 -18.41
CA PRO A 50 -10.00 -14.13 -17.73
C PRO A 50 -9.36 -13.21 -16.69
N LYS A 51 -9.06 -13.71 -15.49
CA LYS A 51 -8.47 -12.90 -14.40
C LYS A 51 -7.25 -12.09 -14.85
N LYS A 52 -6.39 -12.65 -15.69
CA LYS A 52 -5.23 -11.94 -16.25
C LYS A 52 -5.63 -10.66 -16.99
N GLN A 53 -6.69 -10.70 -17.79
CA GLN A 53 -7.20 -9.54 -18.51
C GLN A 53 -7.83 -8.52 -17.56
N VAL A 54 -8.56 -8.97 -16.53
CA VAL A 54 -9.08 -8.08 -15.48
C VAL A 54 -7.96 -7.28 -14.81
N TYR A 55 -6.85 -7.96 -14.44
CA TYR A 55 -5.69 -7.27 -13.86
C TYR A 55 -5.00 -6.34 -14.86
N GLN A 56 -4.94 -6.69 -16.14
CA GLN A 56 -4.41 -5.81 -17.19
C GLN A 56 -5.25 -4.53 -17.33
N GLU A 57 -6.57 -4.65 -17.41
CA GLU A 57 -7.47 -3.50 -17.48
C GLU A 57 -7.41 -2.63 -16.22
N ALA A 58 -7.36 -3.24 -15.04
CA ALA A 58 -7.18 -2.51 -13.78
C ALA A 58 -5.85 -1.72 -13.77
N THR A 59 -4.79 -2.31 -14.33
CA THR A 59 -3.47 -1.68 -14.49
C THR A 59 -3.53 -0.50 -15.46
N GLU A 60 -4.23 -0.62 -16.58
CA GLU A 60 -4.43 0.48 -17.53
C GLU A 60 -5.22 1.64 -16.90
N VAL A 61 -6.28 1.33 -16.16
CA VAL A 61 -7.08 2.32 -15.43
C VAL A 61 -6.24 3.03 -14.36
N PHE A 62 -5.37 2.28 -13.66
CA PHE A 62 -4.42 2.84 -12.71
C PHE A 62 -3.47 3.83 -13.38
N PHE A 63 -2.76 3.42 -14.44
CA PHE A 63 -1.78 4.29 -15.10
C PHE A 63 -2.45 5.52 -15.70
N LYS A 64 -3.67 5.40 -16.26
CA LYS A 64 -4.42 6.55 -16.75
C LYS A 64 -4.67 7.60 -15.65
N GLN A 65 -5.11 7.16 -14.46
CA GLN A 65 -5.36 8.06 -13.34
C GLN A 65 -4.07 8.62 -12.74
N ALA A 66 -3.02 7.79 -12.63
CA ALA A 66 -1.72 8.22 -12.15
C ALA A 66 -1.09 9.29 -13.07
N THR A 67 -1.17 9.10 -14.39
CA THR A 67 -0.70 10.08 -15.37
C THR A 67 -1.50 11.38 -15.29
N ALA A 68 -2.83 11.30 -15.16
CA ALA A 68 -3.65 12.49 -14.97
C ALA A 68 -3.25 13.26 -13.70
N ALA A 69 -3.07 12.55 -12.58
CA ALA A 69 -2.63 13.14 -11.33
C ALA A 69 -1.29 13.87 -11.47
N ILE A 70 -0.30 13.23 -12.11
CA ILE A 70 1.03 13.82 -12.36
C ILE A 70 0.92 15.08 -13.22
N ASN A 71 0.16 15.03 -14.32
CA ASN A 71 0.00 16.16 -15.23
C ASN A 71 -0.64 17.37 -14.54
N ASP A 72 -1.64 17.10 -13.69
CA ASP A 72 -2.42 18.12 -12.99
C ASP A 72 -1.81 18.50 -11.63
N LYS A 73 -0.65 17.91 -11.26
CA LYS A 73 0.00 18.04 -9.94
C LYS A 73 -0.96 17.78 -8.77
N GLN A 74 -1.86 16.82 -8.94
CA GLN A 74 -2.83 16.43 -7.92
C GLN A 74 -2.22 15.39 -6.98
N HIS A 75 -2.65 15.42 -5.72
CA HIS A 75 -2.36 14.35 -4.77
C HIS A 75 -2.95 13.03 -5.26
N PHE A 76 -2.24 11.92 -5.00
CA PHE A 76 -2.66 10.60 -5.41
C PHE A 76 -2.51 9.62 -4.25
N THR A 77 -3.60 8.94 -3.90
CA THR A 77 -3.62 7.93 -2.86
C THR A 77 -3.93 6.57 -3.46
N LEU A 78 -3.07 5.58 -3.19
CA LEU A 78 -3.25 4.20 -3.61
C LEU A 78 -3.57 3.32 -2.40
N GLU A 79 -4.76 2.75 -2.38
CA GLU A 79 -5.15 1.69 -1.46
C GLU A 79 -4.85 0.31 -2.07
N THR A 80 -4.03 -0.50 -1.39
CA THR A 80 -3.51 -1.76 -1.94
C THR A 80 -3.16 -2.77 -0.85
N ASN A 81 -3.04 -4.05 -1.21
CA ASN A 81 -2.37 -5.05 -0.36
C ASN A 81 -0.83 -5.06 -0.52
N PHE A 82 -0.30 -4.24 -1.44
CA PHE A 82 1.13 -4.05 -1.70
C PHE A 82 1.87 -5.34 -2.08
N ARG A 83 1.38 -6.06 -3.09
CA ARG A 83 1.94 -7.36 -3.54
C ARG A 83 2.27 -7.40 -5.05
N ASP A 84 2.53 -6.25 -5.65
CA ASP A 84 2.80 -6.12 -7.08
C ASP A 84 4.04 -5.23 -7.29
N GLU A 85 5.05 -5.77 -7.97
CA GLU A 85 6.32 -5.07 -8.24
C GLU A 85 6.10 -3.85 -9.13
N ASN A 86 5.07 -3.84 -9.99
CA ASN A 86 4.76 -2.67 -10.82
C ASN A 86 4.34 -1.45 -9.98
N LEU A 87 3.79 -1.68 -8.78
CA LEU A 87 3.47 -0.61 -7.82
C LEU A 87 4.72 -0.01 -7.17
N VAL A 88 5.89 -0.63 -7.33
CA VAL A 88 7.16 -0.06 -6.84
C VAL A 88 7.71 0.93 -7.86
N ASP A 89 7.63 0.59 -9.14
CA ASP A 89 8.15 1.44 -10.23
C ASP A 89 7.42 2.79 -10.30
N ILE A 90 6.13 2.83 -9.97
CA ILE A 90 5.36 4.07 -9.95
C ILE A 90 5.85 5.05 -8.88
N VAL A 91 6.41 4.57 -7.76
CA VAL A 91 6.98 5.43 -6.72
C VAL A 91 8.12 6.27 -7.30
N ALA A 92 8.97 5.65 -8.12
CA ALA A 92 10.05 6.35 -8.80
C ALA A 92 9.54 7.33 -9.86
N GLU A 93 8.43 7.02 -10.53
CA GLU A 93 7.79 7.95 -11.49
C GLU A 93 7.37 9.25 -10.79
N PHE A 94 6.54 9.14 -9.75
CA PHE A 94 6.02 10.29 -9.01
C PHE A 94 7.16 11.12 -8.40
N LYS A 95 8.21 10.48 -7.85
CA LYS A 95 9.39 11.20 -7.36
C LYS A 95 10.05 12.06 -8.43
N ARG A 96 10.15 11.59 -9.68
CA ARG A 96 10.73 12.37 -10.79
C ARG A 96 9.91 13.63 -11.11
N TYR A 97 8.62 13.61 -10.83
CA TYR A 97 7.73 14.77 -10.97
C TYR A 97 7.63 15.62 -9.68
N GLY A 98 8.51 15.39 -8.71
CA GLY A 98 8.63 16.23 -7.50
C GLY A 98 7.64 15.89 -6.39
N TYR A 99 7.01 14.71 -6.44
CA TYR A 99 6.12 14.26 -5.38
C TYR A 99 6.90 13.78 -4.16
N ALA A 100 6.38 14.08 -2.97
CA ALA A 100 6.75 13.36 -1.76
C ALA A 100 6.06 11.99 -1.76
N THR A 101 6.80 10.91 -1.49
CA THR A 101 6.21 9.57 -1.45
C THR A 101 6.09 9.03 -0.02
N ASN A 102 4.88 8.65 0.34
CA ASN A 102 4.48 8.28 1.68
C ASN A 102 3.90 6.86 1.67
N MET A 103 4.28 6.04 2.63
CA MET A 103 3.69 4.72 2.86
C MET A 103 3.15 4.65 4.28
N ILE A 104 1.86 4.32 4.41
CA ILE A 104 1.23 3.88 5.64
C ILE A 104 0.88 2.41 5.46
N TYR A 105 1.56 1.53 6.20
CA TYR A 105 1.29 0.10 6.18
C TYR A 105 0.58 -0.32 7.46
N LEU A 106 -0.68 -0.72 7.33
CA LEU A 106 -1.48 -1.28 8.42
C LEU A 106 -1.18 -2.77 8.55
N THR A 107 -0.89 -3.25 9.75
CA THR A 107 -0.73 -4.68 10.07
C THR A 107 -1.79 -5.14 11.08
N LEU A 108 -2.01 -6.45 11.11
CA LEU A 108 -2.88 -7.13 12.07
C LEU A 108 -2.11 -8.23 12.79
N GLU A 109 -2.42 -8.49 14.04
CA GLU A 109 -1.72 -9.47 14.88
C GLU A 109 -1.88 -10.92 14.39
N SER A 110 -2.99 -11.23 13.73
CA SER A 110 -3.27 -12.58 13.25
C SER A 110 -4.09 -12.59 11.96
N ILE A 111 -3.90 -13.65 11.16
CA ILE A 111 -4.72 -13.91 9.98
C ILE A 111 -6.18 -14.17 10.38
N ASN A 112 -6.39 -14.78 11.55
CA ASN A 112 -7.72 -14.99 12.11
C ASN A 112 -8.46 -13.67 12.33
N LEU A 113 -7.79 -12.62 12.81
CA LEU A 113 -8.38 -11.30 12.93
C LEU A 113 -8.72 -10.69 11.56
N SER A 114 -7.85 -10.86 10.56
CA SER A 114 -8.11 -10.45 9.17
C SER A 114 -9.38 -11.10 8.63
N ILE A 115 -9.47 -12.43 8.70
CA ILE A 115 -10.63 -13.22 8.26
C ILE A 115 -11.89 -12.81 9.01
N TYR A 116 -11.81 -12.70 10.34
CA TYR A 116 -12.93 -12.26 11.17
C TYR A 116 -13.46 -10.91 10.70
N ARG A 117 -12.60 -9.91 10.52
CA ARG A 117 -13.01 -8.57 10.09
C ARG A 117 -13.57 -8.55 8.66
N VAL A 118 -13.03 -9.35 7.74
CA VAL A 118 -13.60 -9.53 6.39
C VAL A 118 -15.01 -10.11 6.48
N ASN A 119 -15.21 -11.16 7.28
CA ASN A 119 -16.52 -11.78 7.47
C ASN A 119 -17.55 -10.81 8.09
N GLN A 120 -17.14 -9.98 9.06
CA GLN A 120 -18.02 -8.95 9.62
C GLN A 120 -18.42 -7.91 8.56
N ARG A 121 -17.47 -7.49 7.70
CA ARG A 121 -17.75 -6.57 6.59
C ARG A 121 -18.73 -7.17 5.58
N VAL A 122 -18.57 -8.45 5.22
CA VAL A 122 -19.49 -9.15 4.30
C VAL A 122 -20.89 -9.23 4.87
N LYS A 123 -21.03 -9.55 6.17
CA LYS A 123 -22.33 -9.53 6.87
C LYS A 123 -23.02 -8.17 6.80
N ASN A 124 -22.24 -7.09 6.74
CA ASN A 124 -22.73 -5.71 6.61
C ASN A 124 -22.87 -5.25 5.14
N GLY A 125 -22.87 -6.16 4.17
CA GLY A 125 -23.10 -5.87 2.75
C GLY A 125 -21.84 -5.45 1.96
N GLY A 126 -20.65 -5.65 2.52
CA GLY A 126 -19.39 -5.41 1.81
C GLY A 126 -18.95 -6.57 0.91
N HIS A 127 -17.85 -6.35 0.18
CA HIS A 127 -17.30 -7.32 -0.78
C HIS A 127 -16.66 -8.54 -0.10
N ASP A 128 -16.98 -9.72 -0.62
CA ASP A 128 -16.44 -11.02 -0.21
C ASP A 128 -15.07 -11.29 -0.84
N VAL A 129 -14.15 -11.89 -0.10
CA VAL A 129 -12.78 -12.16 -0.58
C VAL A 129 -12.44 -13.61 -0.24
N ASP A 130 -12.04 -14.37 -1.26
CA ASP A 130 -11.65 -15.77 -1.06
C ASP A 130 -10.52 -15.92 -0.04
N TYR A 131 -10.62 -16.93 0.81
CA TYR A 131 -9.68 -17.20 1.91
C TYR A 131 -8.23 -17.24 1.43
N LYS A 132 -7.95 -17.89 0.29
CA LYS A 132 -6.58 -17.99 -0.23
C LYS A 132 -6.02 -16.63 -0.61
N ASN A 133 -6.86 -15.71 -1.09
CA ASN A 133 -6.43 -14.34 -1.35
C ASN A 133 -6.17 -13.56 -0.05
N ILE A 134 -6.98 -13.77 0.99
CA ILE A 134 -6.74 -13.16 2.30
C ILE A 134 -5.39 -13.59 2.85
N GLU A 135 -5.07 -14.88 2.80
CA GLU A 135 -3.79 -15.44 3.25
C GLU A 135 -2.61 -14.88 2.44
N LEU A 136 -2.69 -14.95 1.11
CA LEU A 136 -1.65 -14.40 0.23
C LEU A 136 -1.42 -12.90 0.49
N ASN A 137 -2.49 -12.12 0.62
CA ASN A 137 -2.40 -10.69 0.91
C ASN A 137 -1.84 -10.40 2.29
N TYR A 138 -2.07 -11.29 3.25
CA TYR A 138 -1.61 -11.15 4.62
C TYR A 138 -0.09 -11.31 4.74
N ASP A 139 0.50 -12.22 3.98
CA ASP A 139 1.94 -12.49 4.02
C ASP A 139 2.73 -11.67 3.00
N LEU A 140 2.31 -11.66 1.73
CA LEU A 140 3.10 -11.04 0.66
C LEU A 140 3.21 -9.52 0.82
N GLY A 141 2.20 -8.86 1.39
CA GLY A 141 2.26 -7.41 1.61
C GLY A 141 3.44 -6.99 2.51
N LEU A 142 3.71 -7.76 3.57
CA LEU A 142 4.84 -7.50 4.47
C LEU A 142 6.17 -7.83 3.80
N GLU A 143 6.24 -8.93 3.05
CA GLU A 143 7.44 -9.32 2.31
C GLU A 143 7.83 -8.25 1.28
N TYR A 144 6.86 -7.70 0.56
CA TYR A 144 7.10 -6.61 -0.39
C TYR A 144 7.49 -5.33 0.32
N LEU A 145 6.86 -5.00 1.45
CA LEU A 145 7.26 -3.86 2.26
C LEU A 145 8.72 -3.99 2.72
N GLU A 146 9.12 -5.15 3.23
CA GLU A 146 10.50 -5.47 3.61
C GLU A 146 11.46 -5.17 2.44
N LYS A 147 11.11 -5.60 1.22
CA LYS A 147 11.93 -5.42 0.01
C LYS A 147 12.01 -3.96 -0.45
N PHE A 148 10.93 -3.20 -0.38
CA PHE A 148 10.80 -1.92 -1.08
C PHE A 148 10.63 -0.69 -0.17
N ALA A 149 10.74 -0.84 1.16
CA ALA A 149 10.62 0.26 2.12
C ALA A 149 11.51 1.48 1.80
N ASP A 150 12.74 1.25 1.30
CA ASP A 150 13.73 2.28 0.94
C ASP A 150 13.32 3.14 -0.27
N ARG A 151 12.27 2.75 -1.00
CA ARG A 151 11.72 3.51 -2.12
C ARG A 151 10.85 4.68 -1.68
N PHE A 152 10.34 4.69 -0.45
CA PHE A 152 9.45 5.75 0.07
C PHE A 152 10.22 6.82 0.85
N ASP A 153 9.88 8.10 0.69
CA ASP A 153 10.50 9.16 1.50
C ASP A 153 10.10 9.04 2.97
N ASN A 154 8.82 8.73 3.19
CA ASN A 154 8.24 8.51 4.51
C ASN A 154 7.55 7.14 4.57
N LEU A 155 7.69 6.44 5.69
CA LEU A 155 7.09 5.14 5.94
C LEU A 155 6.65 5.05 7.39
N GLU A 156 5.41 4.61 7.63
CA GLU A 156 4.94 4.20 8.95
C GLU A 156 4.30 2.81 8.89
N ILE A 157 4.71 1.95 9.81
CA ILE A 157 4.05 0.66 10.07
C ILE A 157 3.18 0.84 11.31
N ILE A 158 1.89 0.56 11.17
CA ILE A 158 0.89 0.75 12.23
C ILE A 158 0.21 -0.58 12.52
N ASP A 159 0.23 -0.98 13.78
CA ASP A 159 -0.61 -2.05 14.30
C ASP A 159 -2.06 -1.54 14.45
N ALA A 160 -2.98 -2.14 13.68
CA ALA A 160 -4.40 -1.82 13.66
C ALA A 160 -5.25 -2.92 14.34
N SER A 161 -4.64 -3.75 15.18
CA SER A 161 -5.30 -4.90 15.81
C SER A 161 -6.17 -4.50 17.00
N GLY A 162 -5.85 -3.38 17.65
CA GLY A 162 -6.50 -2.93 18.87
C GLY A 162 -8.02 -2.77 18.74
N PRO A 163 -8.77 -2.97 19.84
CA PRO A 163 -10.22 -2.79 19.86
C PRO A 163 -10.59 -1.38 19.40
N GLY A 164 -11.66 -1.26 18.61
CA GLY A 164 -12.06 0.03 18.03
C GLY A 164 -11.04 0.65 17.06
N PHE A 165 -10.17 -0.17 16.44
CA PHE A 165 -9.05 0.31 15.62
C PHE A 165 -8.07 1.20 16.39
N GLN A 166 -7.84 0.90 17.67
CA GLN A 166 -6.74 1.55 18.40
C GLN A 166 -5.42 1.29 17.67
N LEU A 167 -4.80 2.38 17.24
CA LEU A 167 -3.61 2.37 16.40
C LEU A 167 -2.37 2.47 17.26
N ARG A 168 -1.35 1.70 16.88
CA ARG A 168 -0.04 1.81 17.49
C ARG A 168 1.04 1.84 16.42
N SER A 169 1.81 2.92 16.40
CA SER A 169 2.99 3.04 15.54
C SER A 169 4.05 2.01 15.98
N LEU A 170 4.52 1.20 15.04
CA LEU A 170 5.55 0.19 15.26
C LEU A 170 6.92 0.63 14.72
N LEU A 171 6.90 1.37 13.61
CA LEU A 171 8.09 1.89 12.93
C LEU A 171 7.70 3.20 12.25
N ARG A 172 8.54 4.24 12.36
CA ARG A 172 8.41 5.47 11.58
C ARG A 172 9.74 5.86 10.95
N ILE A 173 9.73 6.02 9.63
CA ILE A 173 10.76 6.64 8.81
C ILE A 173 10.21 7.98 8.32
N GLN A 174 10.97 9.05 8.47
CA GLN A 174 10.63 10.35 7.94
C GLN A 174 11.84 10.98 7.28
N ASP A 175 11.66 11.50 6.06
CA ASP A 175 12.71 12.05 5.21
C ASP A 175 13.90 11.08 5.09
N GLN A 176 13.58 9.79 4.91
CA GLN A 176 14.52 8.68 4.85
C GLN A 176 15.43 8.53 6.08
N LYS A 177 14.96 8.98 7.25
CA LYS A 177 15.64 8.78 8.54
C LYS A 177 14.74 8.02 9.49
N LEU A 178 15.31 7.06 10.21
CA LEU A 178 14.63 6.38 11.29
C LEU A 178 14.24 7.37 12.39
N LYS A 179 12.95 7.41 12.74
CA LYS A 179 12.40 8.29 13.79
C LYS A 179 11.88 7.52 14.99
N HIS A 180 11.30 6.35 14.76
CA HIS A 180 10.67 5.57 15.81
C HIS A 180 10.75 4.07 15.49
N VAL A 181 11.01 3.26 16.51
CA VAL A 181 10.81 1.80 16.52
C VAL A 181 10.19 1.44 17.86
N SER A 182 9.08 0.71 17.84
CA SER A 182 8.46 0.19 19.06
C SER A 182 9.37 -0.87 19.70
N LYS A 183 9.43 -0.87 21.03
CA LYS A 183 10.09 -1.95 21.80
C LYS A 183 9.24 -3.21 21.87
N ASP A 184 7.94 -3.07 21.66
CA ASP A 184 6.96 -4.15 21.70
C ASP A 184 6.46 -4.37 20.27
N LEU A 185 7.04 -5.37 19.61
CA LEU A 185 6.71 -5.76 18.25
C LEU A 185 6.00 -7.12 18.29
N GLN A 186 4.93 -7.24 17.50
CA GLN A 186 4.30 -8.54 17.28
C GLN A 186 5.27 -9.45 16.52
N GLU A 187 5.32 -10.73 16.88
CA GLU A 187 6.26 -11.72 16.31
C GLU A 187 6.33 -11.65 14.78
N ARG A 188 5.16 -11.59 14.12
CA ARG A 188 5.06 -11.60 12.66
C ARG A 188 5.75 -10.43 11.94
N VAL A 189 5.91 -9.28 12.61
CA VAL A 189 6.51 -8.08 12.00
C VAL A 189 7.95 -7.86 12.45
N VAL A 190 8.44 -8.60 13.46
CA VAL A 190 9.79 -8.43 14.01
C VAL A 190 10.85 -8.49 12.91
N LYS A 191 10.82 -9.53 12.08
CA LYS A 191 11.76 -9.70 10.97
C LYS A 191 11.73 -8.48 10.04
N THR A 192 10.55 -8.13 9.53
CA THR A 192 10.37 -7.04 8.57
C THR A 192 10.80 -5.69 9.14
N VAL A 193 10.42 -5.38 10.39
CA VAL A 193 10.82 -4.14 11.07
C VAL A 193 12.34 -4.07 11.21
N ASN A 194 12.98 -5.15 11.67
CA ASN A 194 14.44 -5.18 11.84
C ASN A 194 15.17 -5.00 10.50
N THR A 195 14.75 -5.70 9.44
CA THR A 195 15.33 -5.54 8.10
C THR A 195 15.15 -4.12 7.56
N ILE A 196 14.00 -3.48 7.81
CA ILE A 196 13.80 -2.08 7.40
C ILE A 196 14.70 -1.15 8.23
N VAL A 197 14.80 -1.34 9.55
CA VAL A 197 15.70 -0.57 10.41
C VAL A 197 17.15 -0.65 9.90
N GLU A 198 17.64 -1.83 9.56
CA GLU A 198 18.96 -2.02 8.97
C GLU A 198 19.13 -1.20 7.68
N LYS A 199 18.15 -1.20 6.78
CA LYS A 199 18.20 -0.41 5.52
C LYS A 199 18.33 1.10 5.76
N PHE A 200 17.73 1.61 6.83
CA PHE A 200 17.73 3.05 7.14
C PHE A 200 18.80 3.47 8.15
N THR A 201 19.62 2.54 8.64
CA THR A 201 20.73 2.81 9.58
C THR A 201 22.09 2.41 9.04
N SER A 202 22.15 1.48 8.08
CA SER A 202 23.38 1.13 7.36
C SER A 202 23.75 2.19 6.32
N SER A 203 25.05 2.45 6.17
CA SER A 203 25.62 3.45 5.26
C SER A 203 25.72 2.98 3.79
N THR A 204 24.88 2.04 3.37
CA THR A 204 25.00 1.40 2.06
C THR A 204 24.47 2.30 0.93
N PRO A 205 25.15 2.41 -0.24
CA PRO A 205 24.74 3.31 -1.31
C PRO A 205 23.38 2.93 -1.89
N LYS A 206 22.52 3.94 -2.13
CA LYS A 206 21.20 3.75 -2.76
C LYS A 206 21.34 3.03 -4.10
N GLN A 207 20.65 1.90 -4.27
CA GLN A 207 20.59 1.17 -5.53
C GLN A 207 19.96 2.03 -6.64
N THR A 208 20.59 2.03 -7.80
CA THR A 208 20.10 2.67 -9.02
C THR A 208 18.79 2.04 -9.48
N VAL A 209 17.74 2.87 -9.58
CA VAL A 209 16.41 2.47 -10.05
C VAL A 209 16.48 2.02 -11.52
N ARG A 210 15.99 0.82 -11.83
CA ARG A 210 15.83 0.37 -13.22
C ARG A 210 14.67 1.13 -13.87
N ARG A 211 14.87 1.51 -15.13
CA ARG A 211 13.91 2.26 -15.95
C ARG A 211 12.66 1.42 -16.23
N TYR A 212 11.49 1.89 -15.82
CA TYR A 212 10.20 1.34 -16.25
C TYR A 212 10.11 1.40 -17.78
N LYS A 213 9.79 0.28 -18.43
CA LYS A 213 9.74 0.15 -19.90
C LYS A 213 8.33 0.10 -20.47
N GLY A 214 7.29 0.36 -19.67
CA GLY A 214 5.90 0.20 -20.09
C GLY A 214 5.53 -1.27 -20.33
N PRO A 215 4.23 -1.57 -20.55
CA PRO A 215 3.82 -2.87 -21.02
C PRO A 215 4.43 -3.14 -22.40
N LYS A 216 5.04 -4.31 -22.59
CA LYS A 216 5.43 -4.77 -23.92
C LYS A 216 4.16 -5.15 -24.68
N HIS A 217 3.90 -4.47 -25.80
CA HIS A 217 2.90 -4.87 -26.80
C HIS A 217 3.25 -6.24 -27.39
#